data_AF-A0A072NMB9-F1
#
_entry.id   AF-A0A072NMB9-F1
#
_cell.length_a   1.000
_cell.length_b   1.000
_cell.length_c   1.000
_cell.angle_alpha   90.00
_cell.angle_beta   90.00
_cell.angle_gamma   90.00
#
_symmetry.space_group_name_H-M   'P 1'
#
loop_
_entity.id
_entity.type
_entity.pdbx_description
1 polymer ?
#
loop_
_entity_poly.entity_id
_entity_poly.type
_entity_poly.pdbx_seq_one_letter_code
_entity_poly.pdbx_strand_id
1 'polypeptide(L)'
;MYPLVLILGIGTFQSDVSVKKFVLPMSLFGGAISFMHYLEQKIPGFAGIKPCVKGVPCSAEYINWLGFITIPFLALTAFTLISILLILMKTKK
;
A
#
# COMPACT_ATOMS: atom_id res chain seq x y z
N MET A 1 3.83 1.59 4.02
CA MET A 1 5.01 1.00 3.34
C MET A 1 6.22 0.88 4.25
N TYR A 2 6.55 1.88 5.08
CA TYR A 2 7.79 1.93 5.87
C TYR A 2 8.16 0.66 6.67
N PRO A 3 7.25 0.01 7.44
CA PRO A 3 7.62 -1.20 8.17
C PRO A 3 7.96 -2.39 7.24
N LEU A 4 7.31 -2.43 6.08
CA LEU A 4 7.41 -3.53 5.13
C LEU A 4 8.81 -3.62 4.51
N VAL A 5 9.43 -2.47 4.25
CA VAL A 5 10.79 -2.36 3.70
C VAL A 5 11.82 -2.94 4.68
N LEU A 6 11.70 -2.62 5.97
CA LEU A 6 12.59 -3.15 7.00
C LEU A 6 12.44 -4.67 7.14
N ILE A 7 11.21 -5.17 7.21
CA ILE A 7 10.95 -6.61 7.39
C ILE A 7 11.45 -7.41 6.17
N LEU A 8 11.19 -6.93 4.96
CA LEU A 8 11.67 -7.59 3.73
C LEU A 8 13.19 -7.50 3.60
N GLY A 9 13.81 -6.37 3.97
CA GLY A 9 15.27 -6.22 3.94
C GLY A 9 15.95 -7.20 4.90
N ILE A 10 15.46 -7.28 6.13
CA ILE A 10 15.94 -8.20 7.16
C ILE A 10 15.72 -9.67 6.75
N GLY A 11 14.56 -9.99 6.18
CA GLY A 11 14.24 -11.32 5.67
C GLY A 11 15.13 -11.75 4.49
N THR A 12 15.49 -10.80 3.62
CA THR A 12 16.42 -11.05 2.51
C THR A 12 17.83 -11.32 3.03
N PHE A 13 18.29 -10.57 4.04
CA PHE A 13 19.62 -10.76 4.63
C PHE A 13 19.77 -12.11 5.35
N GLN A 14 18.72 -12.56 6.05
CA GLN A 14 18.70 -13.86 6.73
C GLN A 14 18.28 -15.03 5.82
N SER A 15 17.93 -14.76 4.55
CA SER A 15 17.35 -15.76 3.63
C SER A 15 16.12 -16.50 4.18
N ASP A 16 15.37 -15.85 5.06
CA ASP A 16 14.23 -16.42 5.76
C ASP A 16 12.93 -16.26 4.96
N VAL A 17 12.50 -17.34 4.30
CA VAL A 17 11.27 -17.36 3.48
C VAL A 17 10.00 -17.33 4.34
N SER A 18 10.11 -17.66 5.63
CA SER A 18 9.02 -17.63 6.62
C SER A 18 8.38 -16.25 6.77
N VAL A 19 9.14 -15.18 6.46
CA VAL A 19 8.70 -13.78 6.53
C VAL A 19 7.48 -13.50 5.64
N LYS A 20 7.30 -14.26 4.55
CA LYS A 20 6.14 -14.17 3.65
C LYS A 20 4.80 -14.26 4.38
N LYS A 21 4.70 -15.07 5.45
CA LYS A 21 3.45 -15.29 6.20
C LYS A 21 2.94 -14.01 6.88
N PHE A 22 3.85 -13.15 7.33
CA PHE A 22 3.50 -11.90 8.03
C PHE A 22 3.46 -10.71 7.08
N VAL A 23 4.31 -10.69 6.05
CA VAL A 23 4.37 -9.58 5.10
C VAL A 23 3.16 -9.55 4.15
N LEU A 24 2.64 -10.72 3.75
CA LEU A 24 1.50 -10.80 2.83
C LEU A 24 0.21 -10.14 3.39
N PRO A 25 -0.28 -10.47 4.60
CA PRO A 25 -1.43 -9.77 5.16
C PRO A 25 -1.15 -8.28 5.40
N MET A 26 0.07 -7.93 5.83
CA MET A 26 0.47 -6.52 6.03
C MET A 26 0.42 -5.70 4.73
N SER A 27 0.86 -6.29 3.61
CA SER A 27 0.78 -5.69 2.27
C SER A 27 -0.67 -5.51 1.83
N LEU A 28 -1.53 -6.50 2.11
CA LEU A 28 -2.95 -6.45 1.76
C LEU A 28 -3.69 -5.33 2.51
N PHE A 29 -3.45 -5.18 3.83
CA PHE A 29 -4.01 -4.07 4.61
C PHE A 29 -3.53 -2.71 4.11
N GLY A 30 -2.24 -2.57 3.80
CA GLY A 30 -1.68 -1.35 3.21
C GLY A 30 -2.29 -1.01 1.84
N GLY A 31 -2.54 -2.02 1.01
CA GLY A 31 -3.24 -1.89 -0.27
C GLY A 31 -4.68 -1.44 -0.10
N ALA A 32 -5.44 -2.04 0.83
CA ALA A 32 -6.82 -1.66 1.11
C ALA A 32 -6.95 -0.20 1.57
N ILE A 33 -6.04 0.28 2.42
CA ILE A 33 -6.01 1.69 2.88
C ILE A 33 -5.71 2.63 1.71
N SER A 34 -4.76 2.26 0.85
CA SER A 34 -4.39 3.06 -0.34
C SER A 34 -5.54 3.14 -1.33
N PHE A 35 -6.28 2.03 -1.51
CA PHE A 35 -7.47 1.98 -2.35
C PHE A 35 -8.59 2.87 -1.80
N MET A 36 -8.86 2.82 -0.49
CA MET A 36 -9.82 3.72 0.17
C MET A 36 -9.48 5.19 -0.04
N HIS A 37 -8.20 5.59 0.10
CA HIS A 37 -7.78 6.98 -0.14
C HIS A 37 -7.93 7.39 -1.60
N TYR A 38 -7.65 6.49 -2.55
CA TYR A 38 -7.85 6.77 -3.97
C TYR A 38 -9.34 7.01 -4.28
N LEU A 39 -10.23 6.21 -3.70
CA LEU A 39 -11.68 6.40 -3.84
C LEU A 39 -12.15 7.72 -3.24
N GLU A 40 -11.63 8.12 -2.08
CA GLU A 40 -11.97 9.41 -1.46
C GLU A 40 -11.55 10.61 -2.33
N GLN A 41 -10.42 10.51 -3.04
CA GLN A 41 -9.95 11.56 -3.95
C GLN A 41 -10.78 11.64 -5.25
N LYS A 42 -11.23 10.50 -5.79
CA LYS A 42 -11.92 10.44 -7.08
C LYS A 42 -13.45 10.43 -7.02
N ILE A 43 -14.03 10.00 -5.90
CA ILE A 43 -15.48 9.92 -5.73
C ILE A 43 -15.94 11.06 -4.82
N PRO A 44 -16.47 12.16 -5.38
CA PRO A 44 -17.02 13.24 -4.59
C PRO A 44 -18.22 12.72 -3.78
N GLY A 45 -18.12 12.75 -2.45
CA GLY A 45 -19.19 12.28 -1.55
C GLY A 45 -18.92 10.95 -0.83
N PHE A 46 -17.80 10.28 -1.09
CA PHE A 46 -17.40 9.04 -0.38
C PHE A 46 -16.85 9.28 1.05
N ALA A 47 -16.98 10.51 1.57
CA ALA A 47 -16.41 10.99 2.83
C ALA A 47 -17.16 10.51 4.09
N GLY A 48 -17.46 9.20 4.18
CA GLY A 48 -18.13 8.59 5.34
C GLY A 48 -17.22 8.49 6.57
N ILE A 49 -15.90 8.48 6.38
CA ILE A 49 -14.91 8.47 7.46
C ILE A 49 -13.94 9.60 7.18
N LYS A 50 -13.93 10.64 8.02
CA LYS A 50 -13.00 11.78 7.91
C LYS A 50 -11.89 11.62 8.95
N PRO A 51 -10.86 10.79 8.72
CA PRO A 51 -9.73 10.71 9.66
C PRO A 51 -8.88 11.99 9.62
N CYS A 52 -8.93 12.75 8.51
CA CYS A 52 -8.25 14.03 8.33
C CYS A 52 -9.02 15.23 8.92
N VAL A 53 -9.32 15.24 10.22
CA VAL A 53 -9.98 16.39 10.89
C VAL A 53 -8.98 17.48 11.33
N LYS A 54 -7.70 17.10 11.51
CA LYS A 54 -6.60 18.00 11.86
C LYS A 54 -5.41 17.74 10.94
N GLY A 55 -4.98 18.76 10.21
CA GLY A 55 -3.81 18.71 9.32
C GLY A 55 -4.16 18.82 7.84
N VAL A 56 -3.41 18.10 7.00
CA VAL A 56 -3.57 18.10 5.54
C VAL A 56 -4.84 17.33 5.12
N PRO A 57 -5.66 17.86 4.20
CA PRO A 57 -6.89 17.20 3.79
C PRO A 57 -6.60 15.92 2.99
N CYS A 58 -7.27 14.82 3.33
CA CYS A 58 -7.19 13.53 2.65
C CYS A 58 -7.57 13.65 1.15
N SER A 59 -8.39 14.65 0.81
CA SER A 59 -8.84 14.96 -0.55
C SER A 59 -7.90 15.85 -1.36
N ALA A 60 -6.79 16.35 -0.78
CA ALA A 60 -5.82 17.13 -1.55
C ALA A 60 -5.07 16.24 -2.55
N GLU A 61 -5.22 16.54 -3.83
CA GLU A 61 -4.40 15.99 -4.90
C GLU A 61 -3.13 16.84 -5.07
N TYR A 62 -2.04 16.49 -4.37
CA TYR A 62 -0.75 17.18 -4.50
C TYR A 62 -0.07 16.90 -5.85
N ILE A 63 -0.23 15.69 -6.37
CA ILE A 63 0.32 15.23 -7.64
C ILE A 63 -0.84 14.65 -8.43
N ASN A 64 -1.06 15.19 -9.63
CA ASN A 64 -2.06 14.69 -10.57
C ASN A 64 -1.56 14.84 -12.02
N TRP A 65 -0.55 14.04 -12.36
CA TRP A 65 0.18 14.17 -13.63
C TRP A 65 -0.67 13.84 -14.87
N LEU A 66 -1.61 12.91 -14.76
CA LEU A 66 -2.42 12.42 -15.88
C LEU A 66 -3.92 12.43 -15.60
N GLY A 67 -4.38 13.19 -14.60
CA GLY A 67 -5.78 13.17 -14.16
C GLY A 67 -6.14 11.98 -13.27
N PHE A 68 -5.30 10.94 -13.18
CA PHE A 68 -5.53 9.72 -12.38
C PHE A 68 -4.32 9.29 -11.52
N ILE A 69 -3.11 9.76 -11.81
CA ILE A 69 -1.90 9.38 -11.08
C ILE A 69 -1.79 10.25 -9.84
N THR A 70 -2.34 9.76 -8.73
CA THR A 70 -2.24 10.36 -7.41
C THR A 70 -1.36 9.52 -6.49
N ILE A 71 -0.90 10.10 -5.38
CA ILE A 71 -0.03 9.42 -4.40
C ILE A 71 -0.64 8.08 -3.92
N PRO A 72 -1.95 7.99 -3.59
CA PRO A 72 -2.58 6.71 -3.21
C PRO A 72 -2.57 5.68 -4.34
N PHE A 73 -2.67 6.10 -5.60
CA PHE A 73 -2.59 5.20 -6.75
C PHE A 73 -1.20 4.59 -6.89
N LEU A 74 -0.14 5.39 -6.79
CA LEU A 74 1.24 4.86 -6.80
C LEU A 74 1.45 3.88 -5.64
N ALA A 75 0.97 4.21 -4.44
CA ALA A 75 1.07 3.32 -3.29
C ALA A 75 0.35 1.99 -3.54
N LEU A 76 -0.86 2.03 -4.12
CA LEU A 76 -1.62 0.84 -4.49
C LEU A 76 -0.83 -0.04 -5.47
N THR A 77 -0.26 0.55 -6.53
CA THR A 77 0.55 -0.21 -7.51
C THR A 77 1.79 -0.86 -6.88
N ALA A 78 2.42 -0.20 -5.92
CA ALA A 78 3.57 -0.76 -5.23
C ALA A 78 3.17 -1.92 -4.30
N PHE A 79 2.05 -1.82 -3.57
CA PHE A 79 1.54 -2.91 -2.75
C PHE A 79 1.05 -4.11 -3.58
N THR A 80 0.46 -3.89 -4.75
CA THR A 80 0.08 -5.01 -5.65
C THR A 80 1.31 -5.71 -6.20
N LEU A 81 2.32 -4.97 -6.64
CA LEU A 81 3.62 -5.51 -7.06
C LEU A 81 4.28 -6.35 -5.96
N ILE A 82 4.37 -5.83 -4.74
CA ILE A 82 4.95 -6.55 -3.60
C ILE A 82 4.17 -7.85 -3.32
N SER A 83 2.83 -7.78 -3.35
CA SER A 83 1.97 -8.94 -3.11
C SER A 83 2.16 -10.02 -4.20
N ILE A 84 2.24 -9.62 -5.47
CA ILE A 84 2.50 -10.53 -6.60
C ILE A 84 3.88 -11.18 -6.48
N LEU A 85 4.92 -10.40 -6.20
CA LEU A 85 6.28 -10.91 -6.01
C LEU A 85 6.36 -11.92 -4.86
N LEU A 86 5.69 -11.61 -3.73
CA LEU A 86 5.60 -12.54 -2.61
C LEU A 86 4.88 -13.83 -2.98
N ILE A 87 3.78 -13.77 -3.74
CA ILE A 87 3.05 -14.95 -4.20
C ILE A 87 3.91 -15.81 -5.13
N LEU A 88 4.59 -15.18 -6.10
CA LEU A 88 5.50 -15.84 -7.05
C LEU A 88 6.71 -16.48 -6.37
N MET A 89 7.12 -15.97 -5.21
CA MET A 89 8.20 -16.55 -4.41
C MET A 89 7.83 -17.99 -4.00
N LYS A 90 8.47 -18.97 -4.65
CA LYS A 90 8.35 -20.39 -4.31
C LYS A 90 9.07 -20.64 -3.00
N THR A 91 8.32 -20.96 -1.94
CA THR A 91 8.89 -21.61 -0.75
C THR A 91 9.41 -22.98 -1.19
N LYS A 92 10.74 -23.16 -1.18
CA LYS A 92 11.33 -24.49 -1.11
C LYS A 92 10.80 -25.12 0.19
N LYS A 93 9.97 -26.16 0.05
CA LYS A 93 9.51 -26.97 1.17
C LYS A 93 10.65 -27.88 1.62
#